data_AF-A0A2T1A686-F1
#
_entry.id   AF-A0A2T1A686-F1
#
_cell.length_a   1.000
_cell.length_b   1.000
_cell.length_c   1.000
_cell.angle_alpha   90.00
_cell.angle_beta   90.00
_cell.angle_gamma   90.00
#
_symmetry.space_group_name_H-M   'P 1'
#
loop_
_entity.id
_entity.type
_entity.pdbx_description
1 polymer ?
#
loop_
_entity_poly.entity_id
_entity_poly.type
_entity_poly.pdbx_seq_one_letter_code
_entity_poly.pdbx_strand_id
1 'polypeptide(L)'
;MDSDVLPQNTPLATYFRELQTQVGQVKTRPLGSLDRVAIQRYALTIGATDPVHFDLDAAKAAGYRDVVAPPNMLAGTFEWGLGTPESELNRDGTPDRGSPASRELRGMGAGEEMTIASPVVAGDEIVLDEIVDSVVAKQTRGGPCVFVTTAHIFKAPSGEIYNHNRRTIVLRNPHEESE
;
A
#
# COMPACT_ATOMS: atom_id res chain seq x y z
N MET A 1 24.61 1.04 5.80
CA MET A 1 24.57 0.06 4.71
C MET A 1 24.50 0.83 3.41
N ASP A 2 25.42 0.54 2.52
CA ASP A 2 26.20 1.54 1.78
C ASP A 2 25.44 2.27 0.67
N SER A 3 25.38 3.59 0.80
CA SER A 3 25.00 4.51 -0.29
C SER A 3 25.89 4.37 -1.52
N ASP A 4 27.08 3.77 -1.37
CA ASP A 4 28.09 3.62 -2.43
C ASP A 4 27.64 2.73 -3.59
N VAL A 5 26.56 1.97 -3.42
CA VAL A 5 25.97 1.14 -4.48
C VAL A 5 25.13 1.96 -5.47
N LEU A 6 24.62 3.13 -5.07
CA LEU A 6 23.76 3.96 -5.91
C LEU A 6 24.59 4.99 -6.69
N PRO A 7 24.41 5.13 -8.01
CA PRO A 7 25.08 6.17 -8.77
C PRO A 7 24.71 7.56 -8.24
N GLN A 8 25.71 8.42 -8.07
CA GLN A 8 25.52 9.78 -7.57
C GLN A 8 24.65 10.60 -8.53
N ASN A 9 23.94 11.59 -7.99
CA ASN A 9 23.08 12.51 -8.75
C ASN A 9 21.96 11.84 -9.57
N THR A 10 21.52 10.65 -9.19
CA THR A 10 20.35 10.00 -9.80
C THR A 10 19.07 10.20 -8.98
N PRO A 11 17.88 10.15 -9.61
CA PRO A 11 16.61 10.20 -8.89
C PRO A 11 16.52 9.14 -7.79
N LEU A 12 17.01 7.92 -8.04
CA LEU A 12 17.00 6.84 -7.05
C LEU A 12 17.87 7.15 -5.83
N ALA A 13 19.05 7.73 -6.02
CA ALA A 13 19.92 8.13 -4.92
C ALA A 13 19.32 9.28 -4.10
N THR A 14 18.66 10.23 -4.75
CA THR A 14 17.94 11.33 -4.08
C THR A 14 16.77 10.79 -3.25
N TYR A 15 15.90 10.00 -3.86
CA TYR A 15 14.74 9.42 -3.18
C TYR A 15 15.14 8.48 -2.03
N PHE A 16 16.23 7.72 -2.19
CA PHE A 16 16.81 6.92 -1.11
C PHE A 16 17.15 7.76 0.12
N ARG A 17 17.87 8.88 -0.06
CA ARG A 17 18.24 9.76 1.05
C ARG A 17 17.02 10.39 1.72
N GLU A 18 16.03 10.80 0.93
CA GLU A 18 14.78 11.35 1.45
C GLU A 18 14.04 10.33 2.32
N LEU A 19 13.83 9.10 1.81
CA LEU A 19 13.13 8.06 2.56
C LEU A 19 13.91 7.60 3.80
N GLN A 20 15.25 7.62 3.77
CA GLN A 20 16.06 7.29 4.95
C GLN A 20 15.71 8.19 6.15
N THR A 21 15.40 9.46 5.91
CA THR A 21 14.99 10.38 6.99
C THR A 21 13.63 10.02 7.59
N GLN A 22 12.79 9.26 6.86
CA GLN A 22 11.44 8.88 7.25
C GLN A 22 11.38 7.50 7.94
N VAL A 23 12.49 6.76 7.98
CA VAL A 23 12.51 5.42 8.58
C VAL A 23 12.09 5.47 10.04
N GLY A 24 11.14 4.60 10.41
CA GLY A 24 10.57 4.50 11.75
C GLY A 24 9.56 5.59 12.12
N GLN A 25 9.31 6.58 11.26
CA GLN A 25 8.27 7.58 11.49
C GLN A 25 6.89 6.98 11.25
N VAL A 26 5.97 7.22 12.17
CA VAL A 26 4.56 6.80 12.04
C VAL A 26 3.75 7.96 11.45
N LYS A 27 3.06 7.69 10.35
CA LYS A 27 2.06 8.58 9.76
C LYS A 27 0.68 7.98 9.97
N THR A 28 -0.12 8.59 10.83
CA THR A 28 -1.50 8.16 11.09
C THR A 28 -2.47 8.96 10.22
N ARG A 29 -3.36 8.27 9.51
CA ARG A 29 -4.43 8.90 8.72
C ARG A 29 -5.78 8.18 8.90
N PRO A 30 -6.88 8.91 9.14
CA PRO A 30 -8.20 8.34 9.01
C PRO A 30 -8.49 8.05 7.53
N LEU A 31 -9.01 6.86 7.24
CA LEU A 31 -9.44 6.45 5.90
C LEU A 31 -10.96 6.58 5.72
N GLY A 32 -11.70 6.80 6.81
CA GLY A 32 -13.15 6.92 6.82
C GLY A 32 -13.86 5.60 7.06
N SER A 33 -15.17 5.59 6.81
CA SER A 33 -16.02 4.41 7.03
C SER A 33 -16.07 3.54 5.77
N LEU A 34 -16.03 2.22 5.97
CA LEU A 34 -16.14 1.26 4.89
C LEU A 34 -17.60 1.03 4.50
N ASP A 35 -17.97 1.23 3.24
CA ASP A 35 -19.34 1.02 2.78
C ASP A 35 -19.54 -0.37 2.12
N ARG A 36 -20.81 -0.83 2.09
CA ARG A 36 -21.16 -2.13 1.50
C ARG A 36 -20.80 -2.23 0.02
N VAL A 37 -20.98 -1.14 -0.75
CA VAL A 37 -20.76 -1.14 -2.19
C VAL A 37 -19.27 -1.28 -2.50
N ALA A 38 -18.40 -0.62 -1.73
CA ALA A 38 -16.95 -0.75 -1.82
C ALA A 38 -16.51 -2.19 -1.53
N ILE A 39 -17.05 -2.80 -0.46
CA ILE A 39 -16.81 -4.21 -0.12
C ILE A 39 -17.24 -5.13 -1.26
N GLN A 40 -18.48 -4.99 -1.73
CA GLN A 40 -19.06 -5.82 -2.77
C GLN A 40 -18.28 -5.70 -4.10
N ARG A 41 -17.92 -4.47 -4.49
CA ARG A 41 -17.12 -4.22 -5.70
C ARG A 41 -15.75 -4.85 -5.57
N TYR A 42 -15.07 -4.67 -4.44
CA TYR A 42 -13.76 -5.28 -4.21
C TYR A 42 -13.85 -6.81 -4.26
N ALA A 43 -14.81 -7.40 -3.56
CA ALA A 43 -15.07 -8.84 -3.55
C ALA A 43 -15.30 -9.37 -4.97
N LEU A 44 -16.13 -8.69 -5.77
CA LEU A 44 -16.37 -9.04 -7.17
C LEU A 44 -15.07 -8.95 -8.00
N THR A 45 -14.29 -7.88 -7.83
CA THR A 45 -13.05 -7.65 -8.58
C THR A 45 -12.02 -8.76 -8.34
N ILE A 46 -11.90 -9.26 -7.10
CA ILE A 46 -10.96 -10.34 -6.79
C ILE A 46 -11.55 -11.74 -7.03
N GLY A 47 -12.81 -11.83 -7.48
CA GLY A 47 -13.51 -13.10 -7.72
C GLY A 47 -13.94 -13.84 -6.44
N ALA A 48 -14.11 -13.14 -5.33
CA ALA A 48 -14.68 -13.74 -4.11
C ALA A 48 -16.15 -14.09 -4.33
N THR A 49 -16.56 -15.26 -3.86
CA THR A 49 -17.91 -15.81 -4.10
C THR A 49 -18.71 -16.07 -2.82
N ASP A 50 -18.09 -15.94 -1.65
CA ASP A 50 -18.78 -16.15 -0.37
C ASP A 50 -19.88 -15.09 -0.19
N PRO A 51 -21.15 -15.50 0.06
CA PRO A 51 -22.26 -14.57 0.21
C PRO A 51 -22.09 -13.57 1.36
N VAL A 52 -21.23 -13.82 2.36
CA VAL A 52 -20.98 -12.84 3.44
C VAL A 52 -20.42 -11.51 2.93
N HIS A 53 -19.85 -11.47 1.72
CA HIS A 53 -19.34 -10.27 1.06
C HIS A 53 -20.41 -9.50 0.26
N PHE A 54 -21.61 -10.07 0.09
CA PHE A 54 -22.63 -9.52 -0.81
C PHE A 54 -24.00 -9.34 -0.16
N ASP A 55 -24.38 -10.25 0.73
CA ASP A 55 -25.71 -10.35 1.29
C ASP A 55 -25.69 -10.14 2.82
N LEU A 56 -26.52 -9.20 3.28
CA LEU A 56 -26.59 -8.83 4.69
C LEU A 56 -27.14 -9.96 5.57
N ASP A 57 -28.13 -10.70 5.08
CA ASP A 57 -28.78 -11.75 5.86
C ASP A 57 -27.86 -12.96 5.97
N ALA A 58 -27.12 -13.30 4.92
CA ALA A 58 -26.06 -14.30 4.95
C ALA A 58 -24.95 -13.92 5.93
N ALA A 59 -24.47 -12.67 5.90
CA ALA A 59 -23.46 -12.18 6.84
C ALA A 59 -23.95 -12.25 8.30
N LYS A 60 -25.20 -11.84 8.58
CA LYS A 60 -25.80 -11.95 9.91
C LYS A 60 -26.00 -13.39 10.36
N ALA A 61 -26.43 -14.27 9.46
CA ALA A 61 -26.56 -15.70 9.74
C ALA A 61 -25.20 -16.35 10.09
N ALA A 62 -24.11 -15.83 9.52
CA ALA A 62 -22.74 -16.20 9.86
C ALA A 62 -22.18 -15.50 11.12
N GLY A 63 -22.97 -14.65 11.78
CA GLY A 63 -22.61 -13.99 13.04
C GLY A 63 -21.96 -12.61 12.91
N TYR A 64 -21.89 -12.04 11.70
CA TYR A 64 -21.35 -10.71 11.46
C TYR A 64 -22.40 -9.62 11.64
N ARG A 65 -21.98 -8.40 12.01
CA ARG A 65 -22.89 -7.25 12.17
C ARG A 65 -23.44 -6.74 10.83
N ASP A 66 -22.63 -6.86 9.78
CA ASP A 66 -22.93 -6.40 8.43
C ASP A 66 -22.10 -7.19 7.41
N VAL A 67 -22.22 -6.87 6.12
CA VAL A 67 -21.43 -7.43 5.02
C VAL A 67 -19.93 -7.32 5.32
N VAL A 68 -19.21 -8.42 5.13
CA VAL A 68 -17.81 -8.57 5.54
C VAL A 68 -16.88 -8.19 4.39
N ALA A 69 -15.85 -7.40 4.66
CA ALA A 69 -14.79 -7.12 3.70
C ALA A 69 -13.95 -8.40 3.44
N PRO A 70 -13.55 -8.70 2.19
CA PRO A 70 -12.55 -9.73 1.95
C PRO A 70 -11.28 -9.47 2.78
N PRO A 71 -10.63 -10.52 3.33
CA PRO A 71 -9.56 -10.34 4.32
C PRO A 71 -8.38 -9.47 3.83
N ASN A 72 -8.11 -9.48 2.52
CA ASN A 72 -7.04 -8.70 1.91
C ASN A 72 -7.47 -7.29 1.47
N MET A 73 -8.73 -6.90 1.60
CA MET A 73 -9.25 -5.62 1.08
C MET A 73 -8.49 -4.41 1.64
N LEU A 74 -8.14 -4.43 2.93
CA LEU A 74 -7.47 -3.29 3.55
C LEU A 74 -6.09 -3.02 2.94
N ALA A 75 -5.27 -4.06 2.82
CA ALA A 75 -3.93 -3.95 2.23
C ALA A 75 -3.94 -3.90 0.70
N GLY A 76 -4.91 -4.55 0.06
CA GLY A 76 -5.05 -4.62 -1.39
C GLY A 76 -5.62 -3.36 -2.01
N THR A 77 -6.26 -2.49 -1.23
CA THR A 77 -6.68 -1.16 -1.68
C THR A 77 -5.48 -0.23 -1.67
N PHE A 78 -5.03 0.16 -2.87
CA PHE A 78 -3.84 0.99 -3.06
C PHE A 78 -4.07 2.47 -2.72
N GLU A 79 -5.24 3.00 -3.07
CA GLU A 79 -5.64 4.39 -2.83
C GLU A 79 -7.02 4.40 -2.18
N TRP A 80 -7.15 5.16 -1.10
CA TRP A 80 -8.35 5.24 -0.26
C TRP A 80 -9.13 6.55 -0.47
N GLY A 81 -8.54 7.53 -1.15
CA GLY A 81 -9.21 8.75 -1.58
C GLY A 81 -9.94 8.60 -2.92
N LEU A 82 -10.26 9.74 -3.53
CA LEU A 82 -10.94 9.82 -4.84
C LEU A 82 -10.08 9.34 -6.02
N GLY A 83 -8.80 9.01 -5.78
CA GLY A 83 -7.82 8.77 -6.81
C GLY A 83 -7.11 10.05 -7.28
N THR A 84 -6.01 9.85 -7.99
CA THR A 84 -5.24 10.94 -8.62
C THR A 84 -5.81 11.22 -10.02
N PRO A 85 -6.11 12.49 -10.36
CA PRO A 85 -6.55 12.84 -11.71
C PRO A 85 -5.56 12.40 -12.78
N GLU A 86 -6.04 12.01 -13.95
CA GLU A 86 -5.18 11.53 -15.04
C GLU A 86 -4.08 12.53 -15.43
N SER A 87 -4.40 13.83 -15.41
CA SER A 87 -3.44 14.91 -15.67
C SER A 87 -2.31 15.03 -14.65
N GLU A 88 -2.45 14.39 -13.49
CA GLU A 88 -1.49 14.41 -12.38
C GLU A 88 -0.75 13.08 -12.21
N LEU A 89 -1.09 12.06 -13.01
CA LEU A 89 -0.38 10.79 -13.01
C LEU A 89 0.99 10.91 -13.69
N ASN A 90 1.93 10.10 -13.22
CA ASN A 90 3.21 9.89 -13.90
C ASN A 90 2.99 9.21 -15.25
N ARG A 91 4.03 9.20 -16.11
CA ARG A 91 3.99 8.56 -17.43
C ARG A 91 3.60 7.07 -17.39
N ASP A 92 3.84 6.39 -16.26
CA ASP A 92 3.49 4.98 -16.05
C ASP A 92 2.09 4.78 -15.42
N GLY A 93 1.30 5.85 -15.28
CA GLY A 93 -0.03 5.81 -14.70
C GLY A 93 -0.06 5.73 -13.17
N THR A 94 1.09 5.86 -12.49
CA THR A 94 1.15 5.87 -11.02
C THR A 94 1.07 7.30 -10.47
N PRO A 95 0.54 7.49 -9.24
CA PRO A 95 0.61 8.79 -8.57
C PRO A 95 2.04 9.10 -8.10
N ASP A 96 2.32 10.38 -7.85
CA ASP A 96 3.55 10.82 -7.16
C ASP A 96 3.62 10.18 -5.76
N ARG A 97 4.81 9.69 -5.37
CA ARG A 97 5.05 9.07 -4.06
C ARG A 97 5.50 10.09 -3.01
N GLY A 98 5.10 11.36 -3.18
CA GLY A 98 5.43 12.47 -2.28
C GLY A 98 6.83 13.03 -2.49
N SER A 99 7.44 12.79 -3.64
CA SER A 99 8.75 13.35 -4.00
C SER A 99 8.87 13.49 -5.51
N PRO A 100 9.33 14.65 -6.02
CA PRO A 100 9.65 14.82 -7.44
C PRO A 100 10.62 13.75 -7.97
N ALA A 101 11.58 13.31 -7.15
CA ALA A 101 12.54 12.26 -7.51
C ALA A 101 11.87 10.90 -7.74
N SER A 102 10.67 10.68 -7.19
CA SER A 102 9.92 9.43 -7.36
C SER A 102 9.24 9.28 -8.72
N ARG A 103 8.99 10.39 -9.43
CA ARG A 103 8.23 10.43 -10.70
C ARG A 103 8.92 9.72 -11.86
N GLU A 104 10.24 9.61 -11.79
CA GLU A 104 11.08 8.98 -12.82
C GLU A 104 11.44 7.53 -12.46
N LEU A 105 11.12 7.08 -11.24
CA LEU A 105 11.50 5.76 -10.77
C LEU A 105 10.55 4.70 -11.30
N ARG A 106 11.13 3.57 -11.68
CA ARG A 106 10.36 2.36 -11.89
C ARG A 106 10.19 1.61 -10.59
N GLY A 107 8.93 1.37 -10.20
CA GLY A 107 8.59 0.57 -9.03
C GLY A 107 7.97 -0.77 -9.41
N MET A 108 8.31 -1.81 -8.66
CA MET A 108 7.67 -3.12 -8.74
C MET A 108 7.46 -3.68 -7.33
N GLY A 109 6.37 -4.42 -7.13
CA GLY A 109 6.18 -5.20 -5.91
C GLY A 109 7.27 -6.26 -5.75
N ALA A 110 7.86 -6.35 -4.57
CA ALA A 110 8.92 -7.32 -4.26
C ALA A 110 8.47 -8.38 -3.24
N GLY A 111 7.54 -8.04 -2.36
CA GLY A 111 6.96 -8.97 -1.40
C GLY A 111 5.88 -8.31 -0.57
N GLU A 112 4.96 -9.12 -0.04
CA GLU A 112 3.91 -8.66 0.86
C GLU A 112 3.63 -9.77 1.87
N GLU A 113 3.50 -9.40 3.14
CA GLU A 113 3.14 -10.28 4.24
C GLU A 113 2.03 -9.61 5.04
N MET A 114 0.96 -10.34 5.31
CA MET A 114 -0.18 -9.82 6.05
C MET A 114 -0.65 -10.79 7.13
N THR A 115 -1.07 -10.22 8.26
CA THR A 115 -1.76 -10.90 9.34
C THR A 115 -3.13 -10.28 9.52
N ILE A 116 -4.18 -11.11 9.39
CA ILE A 116 -5.57 -10.70 9.59
C ILE A 116 -5.90 -10.93 11.06
N ALA A 117 -6.18 -9.85 11.79
CA ALA A 117 -6.45 -9.92 13.24
C ALA A 117 -7.95 -10.04 13.53
N SER A 118 -8.76 -9.20 12.87
CA SER A 118 -10.22 -9.16 13.03
C SER A 118 -10.90 -9.00 11.66
N PRO A 119 -12.09 -9.58 11.46
CA PRO A 119 -12.90 -9.27 10.28
C PRO A 119 -13.34 -7.80 10.31
N VAL A 120 -13.47 -7.21 9.14
CA VAL A 120 -13.99 -5.85 8.96
C VAL A 120 -15.35 -5.95 8.30
N VAL A 121 -16.32 -5.19 8.78
CA VAL A 121 -17.66 -5.15 8.20
C VAL A 121 -18.02 -3.75 7.72
N ALA A 122 -19.05 -3.65 6.89
CA ALA A 122 -19.58 -2.36 6.49
C ALA A 122 -19.98 -1.51 7.71
N GLY A 123 -19.67 -0.22 7.66
CA GLY A 123 -19.83 0.74 8.74
C GLY A 123 -18.62 0.90 9.65
N ASP A 124 -17.61 0.01 9.57
CA ASP A 124 -16.39 0.16 10.36
C ASP A 124 -15.58 1.38 9.90
N GLU A 125 -15.13 2.18 10.87
CA GLU A 125 -14.20 3.27 10.64
C GLU A 125 -12.76 2.75 10.65
N ILE A 126 -11.98 3.11 9.62
CA ILE A 126 -10.61 2.64 9.46
C ILE A 126 -9.64 3.79 9.68
N VAL A 127 -8.65 3.55 10.52
CA VAL A 127 -7.46 4.37 10.72
C VAL A 127 -6.25 3.57 10.28
N LEU A 128 -5.36 4.18 9.52
CA LEU A 128 -4.11 3.58 9.07
C LEU A 128 -2.93 4.28 9.73
N ASP A 129 -2.08 3.51 10.42
CA ASP A 129 -0.71 3.89 10.70
C ASP A 129 0.20 3.32 9.61
N GLU A 130 0.96 4.19 8.96
CA GLU A 130 1.97 3.83 7.96
C GLU A 130 3.36 4.14 8.50
N ILE A 131 4.28 3.17 8.38
CA ILE A 131 5.68 3.28 8.82
C ILE A 131 6.60 2.84 7.69
N VAL A 132 7.57 3.68 7.33
CA VAL A 132 8.71 3.22 6.51
C VAL A 132 9.62 2.39 7.42
N ASP A 133 9.51 1.07 7.34
CA ASP A 133 10.21 0.13 8.21
C ASP A 133 11.69 0.00 7.82
N SER A 134 11.99 -0.08 6.53
CA SER A 134 13.37 -0.09 6.06
C SER A 134 13.55 0.40 4.63
N VAL A 135 14.73 0.97 4.36
CA VAL A 135 15.16 1.43 3.03
C VAL A 135 16.56 0.88 2.79
N VAL A 136 16.71 -0.02 1.82
CA VAL A 136 17.94 -0.78 1.60
C VAL A 136 18.40 -0.69 0.15
N ALA A 137 19.54 -0.06 -0.09
CA ALA A 137 20.20 -0.07 -1.39
C ALA A 137 20.88 -1.43 -1.65
N LYS A 138 20.74 -1.97 -2.86
CA LYS A 138 21.36 -3.25 -3.27
C LYS A 138 21.80 -3.22 -4.73
N GLN A 139 22.90 -3.90 -5.01
CA GLN A 139 23.29 -4.24 -6.37
C GLN A 139 22.64 -5.59 -6.73
N THR A 140 21.89 -5.64 -7.83
CA THR A 140 21.36 -6.90 -8.36
C THR A 140 21.86 -7.14 -9.78
N ARG A 141 21.51 -8.30 -10.37
CA ARG A 141 21.80 -8.58 -11.78
C ARG A 141 21.22 -7.52 -12.74
N GLY A 142 20.11 -6.88 -12.35
CA GLY A 142 19.46 -5.81 -13.11
C GLY A 142 19.99 -4.41 -12.78
N GLY A 143 21.15 -4.30 -12.13
CA GLY A 143 21.74 -3.03 -11.72
C GLY A 143 21.35 -2.58 -10.29
N PRO A 144 21.77 -1.36 -9.90
CA PRO A 144 21.44 -0.76 -8.62
C PRO A 144 19.92 -0.65 -8.42
N CYS A 145 19.46 -0.90 -7.19
CA CYS A 145 18.07 -0.72 -6.79
C CYS A 145 17.95 -0.40 -5.32
N VAL A 146 16.76 0.06 -4.92
CA VAL A 146 16.40 0.31 -3.53
C VAL A 146 15.18 -0.51 -3.18
N PHE A 147 15.26 -1.29 -2.10
CA PHE A 147 14.11 -1.94 -1.49
C PHE A 147 13.55 -1.03 -0.42
N VAL A 148 12.26 -0.71 -0.51
CA VAL A 148 11.53 0.06 0.51
C VAL A 148 10.50 -0.87 1.10
N THR A 149 10.59 -1.10 2.41
CA THR A 149 9.59 -1.87 3.15
C THR A 149 8.75 -0.92 3.99
N THR A 150 7.45 -0.97 3.80
CA THR A 150 6.47 -0.16 4.53
C THR A 150 5.57 -1.09 5.34
N ALA A 151 5.41 -0.80 6.62
CA ALA A 151 4.41 -1.43 7.48
C ALA A 151 3.14 -0.58 7.51
N HIS A 152 2.00 -1.24 7.39
CA HIS A 152 0.67 -0.67 7.53
C HIS A 152 -0.03 -1.38 8.67
N ILE A 153 -0.61 -0.60 9.58
CA ILE A 153 -1.46 -1.11 10.67
C ILE A 153 -2.82 -0.48 10.51
N PHE A 154 -3.80 -1.29 10.11
CA PHE A 154 -5.17 -0.86 10.00
C PHE A 154 -5.92 -1.18 11.28
N LYS A 155 -6.60 -0.18 11.83
CA LYS A 155 -7.25 -0.27 13.14
C LYS A 155 -8.52 0.57 13.21
N ALA A 156 -9.36 0.27 14.16
CA ALA A 156 -10.48 1.12 14.56
C ALA A 156 -9.95 2.40 15.24
N PRO A 157 -10.77 3.48 15.31
CA PRO A 157 -10.46 4.63 16.17
C PRO A 157 -10.25 4.26 17.64
N SER A 158 -10.90 3.19 18.12
CA SER A 158 -10.71 2.64 19.47
C SER A 158 -9.34 1.98 19.68
N GLY A 159 -8.60 1.70 18.61
CA GLY A 159 -7.32 1.00 18.63
C GLY A 159 -7.40 -0.51 18.40
N GLU A 160 -8.59 -1.09 18.22
CA GLU A 160 -8.71 -2.50 17.80
C GLU A 160 -8.03 -2.70 16.45
N ILE A 161 -7.14 -3.70 16.35
CA ILE A 161 -6.40 -3.97 15.12
C ILE A 161 -7.21 -4.87 14.20
N TYR A 162 -7.33 -4.48 12.93
CA TYR A 162 -7.94 -5.29 11.88
C TYR A 162 -6.90 -6.06 11.07
N ASN A 163 -5.82 -5.38 10.67
CA ASN A 163 -4.84 -5.95 9.76
C ASN A 163 -3.44 -5.35 10.03
N HIS A 164 -2.44 -6.22 10.10
CA HIS A 164 -1.05 -5.84 9.94
C HIS A 164 -0.58 -6.25 8.54
N ASN A 165 -0.01 -5.32 7.79
CA ASN A 165 0.57 -5.58 6.48
C ASN A 165 2.00 -5.04 6.41
N ARG A 166 2.90 -5.79 5.81
CA ARG A 166 4.27 -5.38 5.52
C ARG A 166 4.54 -5.60 4.04
N ARG A 167 4.69 -4.50 3.30
CA ARG A 167 4.87 -4.51 1.86
C ARG A 167 6.26 -4.01 1.50
N THR A 168 6.93 -4.73 0.61
CA THR A 168 8.20 -4.34 0.03
C THR A 168 8.02 -4.00 -1.44
N ILE A 169 8.52 -2.84 -1.85
CA ILE A 169 8.69 -2.49 -3.26
C ILE A 169 10.17 -2.40 -3.59
N VAL A 170 10.52 -2.69 -4.84
CA VAL A 170 11.85 -2.43 -5.40
C VAL A 170 11.76 -1.27 -6.39
N LEU A 171 12.67 -0.32 -6.23
CA LEU A 171 12.77 0.89 -7.05
C LEU A 171 14.07 0.88 -7.85
N ARG A 172 13.99 1.32 -9.10
CA ARG A 172 15.13 1.49 -10.00
C ARG A 172 15.07 2.85 -10.69
N ASN A 173 16.22 3.35 -11.11
CA ASN A 173 16.30 4.48 -12.03
C ASN A 173 15.54 4.18 -13.35
N PRO A 174 15.16 5.23 -14.11
CA PRO A 174 14.58 5.08 -15.44
C PRO A 174 15.52 4.31 -16.38
N HIS A 175 15.01 3.89 -17.54
CA HIS A 175 15.85 3.23 -18.54
C HIS A 175 16.62 4.37 -19.18
N GLU A 176 17.91 4.18 -19.42
CA GLU A 176 18.54 4.95 -20.49
C GLU A 176 17.82 4.48 -21.76
N GLU A 177 17.01 5.35 -22.36
CA GLU A 177 16.48 5.08 -23.69
C GLU A 177 17.70 4.96 -24.61
N SER A 178 17.94 3.77 -25.14
CA SER A 178 18.90 3.60 -26.23
C SER A 178 18.34 4.38 -27.43
N GLU A 179 19.06 5.44 -27.83
CA GLU A 179 18.82 6.19 -29.07
C GLU A 179 18.73 5.28 -30.30
#